data_AF-A0A098YCB2-F1
#
_entry.id   AF-A0A098YCB2-F1
#
_cell.length_a   1.000
_cell.length_b   1.000
_cell.length_c   1.000
_cell.angle_alpha   90.00
_cell.angle_beta   90.00
_cell.angle_gamma   90.00
#
_symmetry.space_group_name_H-M   'P 1'
#
loop_
_entity.id
_entity.type
_entity.pdbx_description
1 polymer ?
#
loop_
_entity_poly.entity_id
_entity_poly.type
_entity_poly.pdbx_seq_one_letter_code
_entity_poly.pdbx_strand_id
1 'polypeptide(L)'
;MSGPPAGDPAQAVLVPHWLSSPDRLEVERAVQAALDGGPLHPVVAVHLGEVLTELHVAAAREVVWPAPTARVRRATGWSDDVVPVRLSAVELASVLSLPGLPTVAREALTGGRSA
;
A
#
# COMPACT_ATOMS: atom_id res chain seq x y z
N MET A 1 -23.75 -18.38 -22.67
CA MET A 1 -23.35 -17.03 -22.22
C MET A 1 -21.90 -17.14 -21.75
N SER A 2 -20.95 -16.54 -22.45
CA SER A 2 -19.55 -16.47 -22.00
C SER A 2 -19.42 -15.32 -21.02
N GLY A 3 -18.91 -15.58 -19.82
CA GLY A 3 -18.54 -14.55 -18.86
C GLY A 3 -17.36 -13.72 -19.36
N PRO A 4 -17.13 -12.52 -18.80
CA PRO A 4 -15.95 -11.73 -19.14
C PRO A 4 -14.68 -12.54 -18.84
N PRO A 5 -13.59 -12.36 -19.62
CA PRO A 5 -12.32 -13.00 -19.29
C PRO A 5 -11.94 -12.60 -17.86
N ALA A 6 -11.70 -13.58 -17.00
CA ALA A 6 -11.01 -13.33 -15.74
C ALA A 6 -9.67 -12.69 -16.11
N GLY A 7 -9.45 -11.45 -15.66
CA GLY A 7 -8.22 -10.72 -15.97
C GLY A 7 -7.00 -11.56 -15.61
N ASP A 8 -5.97 -11.50 -16.46
CA ASP A 8 -4.72 -12.20 -16.20
C ASP A 8 -4.20 -11.78 -14.80
N PRO A 9 -3.99 -12.72 -13.87
CA PRO A 9 -3.42 -12.39 -12.56
C PRO A 9 -2.05 -11.72 -12.67
N ALA A 10 -1.34 -11.86 -13.80
CA ALA A 10 -0.11 -11.12 -14.09
C ALA A 10 -0.31 -9.63 -14.43
N GLN A 11 -1.55 -9.19 -14.72
CA GLN A 11 -1.94 -7.79 -14.92
C GLN A 11 -2.77 -7.27 -13.75
N ALA A 12 -2.30 -7.50 -12.52
CA ALA A 12 -2.91 -6.84 -11.37
C ALA A 12 -2.81 -5.31 -11.53
N VAL A 13 -3.97 -4.64 -11.57
CA VAL A 13 -4.03 -3.18 -11.59
C VAL A 13 -3.57 -2.67 -10.23
N LEU A 14 -2.50 -1.88 -10.22
CA LEU A 14 -2.00 -1.23 -9.02
C LEU A 14 -2.65 0.13 -8.86
N VAL A 15 -3.41 0.31 -7.78
CA VAL A 15 -4.09 1.56 -7.43
C VAL A 15 -3.30 2.34 -6.39
N PRO A 16 -3.22 3.67 -6.49
CA PRO A 16 -2.50 4.47 -5.51
C PRO A 16 -3.31 4.69 -4.23
N HIS A 17 -2.72 4.32 -3.09
CA HIS A 17 -3.12 4.71 -1.75
C HIS A 17 -2.19 5.81 -1.26
N TRP A 18 -2.69 7.04 -1.11
CA TRP A 18 -1.85 8.19 -0.76
C TRP A 18 -1.69 8.32 0.74
N LEU A 19 -0.56 7.81 1.24
CA LEU A 19 -0.27 7.67 2.66
C LEU A 19 0.78 8.69 3.13
N SER A 20 0.57 9.26 4.32
CA SER A 20 1.58 10.06 5.01
C SER A 20 2.73 9.18 5.50
N SER A 21 3.85 9.77 5.90
CA SER A 21 4.98 9.03 6.47
C SER A 21 4.57 8.27 7.75
N PRO A 22 3.85 8.87 8.72
CA PRO A 22 3.33 8.13 9.86
C PRO A 22 2.45 6.94 9.48
N ASP A 23 1.52 7.12 8.53
CA ASP A 23 0.62 6.04 8.10
C ASP A 23 1.40 4.88 7.47
N ARG A 24 2.38 5.17 6.61
CA ARG A 24 3.23 4.15 5.99
C ARG A 24 4.02 3.36 7.03
N LEU A 25 4.56 4.03 8.06
CA LEU A 25 5.30 3.36 9.14
C LEU A 25 4.41 2.45 9.98
N GLU A 26 3.14 2.81 10.19
CA GLU A 26 2.20 1.93 10.89
C GLU A 26 1.85 0.69 10.04
N VAL A 27 1.65 0.87 8.72
CA VAL A 27 1.43 -0.27 7.81
C VAL A 27 2.67 -1.17 7.77
N GLU A 28 3.86 -0.59 7.61
CA GLU A 28 5.14 -1.31 7.58
C GLU A 28 5.32 -2.16 8.85
N ARG A 29 5.12 -1.56 10.03
CA ARG A 29 5.22 -2.26 11.31
C ARG A 29 4.22 -3.40 11.42
N ALA A 30 2.97 -3.20 11.01
CA ALA A 30 1.95 -4.24 11.05
C ALA A 30 2.27 -5.41 10.11
N VAL A 31 2.75 -5.12 8.91
CA VAL A 31 3.12 -6.13 7.91
C VAL A 31 4.37 -6.90 8.36
N GLN A 32 5.40 -6.20 8.83
CA GLN A 32 6.62 -6.83 9.36
C GLN A 32 6.30 -7.74 10.55
N ALA A 33 5.50 -7.26 11.51
CA ALA A 33 5.09 -8.06 12.66
C ALA A 33 4.29 -9.32 12.25
N ALA A 34 3.48 -9.24 11.19
CA ALA A 34 2.75 -10.40 10.67
C ALA A 34 3.68 -11.44 10.03
N LEU A 35 4.67 -10.99 9.26
CA LEU A 35 5.67 -11.86 8.63
C LEU A 35 6.59 -12.54 9.68
N ASP A 36 6.92 -11.84 10.76
CA ASP A 36 7.77 -12.36 11.84
C ASP A 36 7.00 -13.21 12.88
N GLY A 37 5.68 -13.04 12.97
CA GLY A 37 4.86 -13.51 14.09
C GLY A 37 4.39 -14.96 14.05
N GLY A 38 4.54 -15.67 12.93
CA GLY A 38 4.14 -17.08 12.84
C GLY A 38 3.77 -17.56 11.44
N PRO A 39 3.27 -18.80 11.31
CA PRO A 39 2.95 -19.37 10.01
C PRO A 39 1.77 -18.65 9.35
N LEU A 40 2.06 -17.99 8.22
CA LEU A 40 1.08 -17.44 7.30
C LEU A 40 0.82 -18.41 6.15
N HIS A 41 -0.33 -18.29 5.50
CA HIS A 41 -0.53 -18.94 4.22
C HIS A 41 0.54 -18.42 3.22
N PRO A 42 1.27 -19.28 2.48
CA PRO A 42 2.40 -18.85 1.66
C PRO A 42 2.07 -17.74 0.66
N VAL A 43 0.89 -17.80 0.05
CA VAL A 43 0.41 -16.76 -0.89
C VAL A 43 0.22 -15.41 -0.18
N VAL A 44 -0.29 -15.40 1.05
CA VAL A 44 -0.44 -14.16 1.83
C VAL A 44 0.94 -13.60 2.17
N ALA A 45 1.90 -14.45 2.55
CA ALA A 45 3.27 -14.00 2.83
C ALA A 45 3.93 -13.33 1.61
N VAL A 46 3.70 -13.86 0.40
CA VAL A 46 4.18 -13.23 -0.85
C VAL A 46 3.56 -11.84 -1.03
N HIS A 47 2.23 -11.71 -0.93
CA HIS A 47 1.57 -10.41 -1.07
C HIS A 47 2.00 -9.40 -0.01
N LEU A 48 2.21 -9.82 1.23
CA LEU A 48 2.74 -8.97 2.29
C LEU A 48 4.21 -8.55 2.02
N GLY A 49 5.02 -9.41 1.41
CA GLY A 49 6.37 -9.06 0.96
C GLY A 49 6.37 -8.00 -0.16
N GLU A 50 5.44 -8.09 -1.11
CA GLU A 50 5.25 -7.08 -2.15
C GLU A 50 4.81 -5.74 -1.56
N VAL A 51 3.92 -5.75 -0.56
CA VAL A 51 3.51 -4.55 0.19
C VAL A 51 4.71 -3.88 0.85
N LEU A 52 5.56 -4.63 1.58
CA LEU A 52 6.77 -4.07 2.19
C LEU A 52 7.71 -3.47 1.14
N THR A 53 7.88 -4.15 0.01
CA THR A 53 8.69 -3.65 -1.09
C THR A 53 8.16 -2.31 -1.60
N GLU A 54 6.86 -2.20 -1.88
CA GLU A 54 6.27 -0.97 -2.34
C GLU A 54 6.31 0.15 -1.29
N LEU A 55 6.18 -0.15 0.01
CA LEU A 55 6.37 0.84 1.09
C LEU A 55 7.78 1.43 1.08
N HIS A 56 8.81 0.59 0.92
CA HIS A 56 10.20 1.06 0.79
C HIS A 56 10.42 1.86 -0.49
N VAL A 57 9.84 1.42 -1.62
CA VAL A 57 9.91 2.16 -2.89
C VAL A 57 9.21 3.52 -2.75
N ALA A 58 8.07 3.58 -2.08
CA ALA A 58 7.35 4.82 -1.79
C ALA A 58 8.20 5.79 -0.98
N ALA A 59 8.89 5.32 0.08
CA ALA A 59 9.83 6.12 0.85
C ALA A 59 11.01 6.61 -0.01
N ALA A 60 11.59 5.73 -0.84
CA ALA A 60 12.70 6.10 -1.72
C ALA A 60 12.29 7.14 -2.78
N ARG A 61 11.07 7.09 -3.31
CA ARG A 61 10.56 8.06 -4.30
C ARG A 61 10.60 9.50 -3.80
N GLU A 62 10.46 9.73 -2.49
CA GLU A 62 10.57 11.08 -1.90
C GLU A 62 11.95 11.69 -2.10
N VAL A 63 12.98 10.86 -2.07
CA VAL A 63 14.37 11.28 -2.20
C VAL A 63 14.80 11.30 -3.66
N VAL A 64 14.40 10.30 -4.45
CA VAL A 64 14.87 10.10 -5.82
C VAL A 64 14.16 11.02 -6.81
N TRP A 65 12.86 11.31 -6.61
CA TRP A 65 12.07 12.15 -7.53
C TRP A 65 11.29 13.24 -6.78
N PRO A 66 12.00 14.21 -6.15
CA PRO A 66 11.35 15.22 -5.32
C PRO A 66 10.42 16.14 -6.11
N ALA A 67 10.77 16.48 -7.36
CA ALA A 67 10.01 17.45 -8.16
C ALA A 67 8.61 16.94 -8.58
N PRO A 68 8.42 15.71 -9.08
CA PRO A 68 7.09 15.13 -9.28
C PRO A 68 6.22 15.12 -8.02
N THR A 69 6.77 14.69 -6.89
CA THR A 69 6.01 14.59 -5.63
C THR A 69 5.58 15.98 -5.13
N ALA A 70 6.46 16.98 -5.23
CA ALA A 70 6.15 18.37 -4.91
C ALA A 70 5.04 18.98 -5.80
N ARG A 71 4.90 18.53 -7.06
CA ARG A 71 3.79 18.99 -7.93
C ARG A 71 2.44 18.48 -7.45
N VAL A 72 2.36 17.19 -7.09
CA VAL A 72 1.11 16.60 -6.57
C VAL A 72 0.71 17.30 -5.28
N ARG A 73 1.64 17.45 -4.33
CA ARG A 73 1.40 18.13 -3.04
C ARG A 73 0.86 19.55 -3.21
N ARG A 74 1.42 20.33 -4.14
CA ARG A 74 0.91 21.68 -4.47
C ARG A 74 -0.49 21.66 -5.07
N ALA A 75 -0.81 20.66 -5.90
CA ALA A 75 -2.12 20.56 -6.53
C ALA A 75 -3.22 20.10 -5.55
N THR A 76 -2.86 19.27 -4.57
CA THR A 76 -3.83 18.67 -3.63
C THR A 76 -3.91 19.38 -2.28
N GLY A 77 -2.91 20.18 -1.92
CA GLY A 77 -2.77 20.76 -0.58
C GLY A 77 -2.42 19.73 0.49
N TRP A 78 -1.97 18.53 0.10
CA TRP A 78 -1.54 17.49 1.04
C TRP A 78 -0.21 17.84 1.70
N SER A 79 0.05 17.22 2.87
CA SER A 79 1.32 17.39 3.57
C SER A 79 2.51 16.90 2.73
N ASP A 80 3.67 17.41 3.10
CA ASP A 80 4.94 17.23 2.39
C ASP A 80 5.57 15.85 2.57
N ASP A 81 4.86 14.92 3.19
CA ASP A 81 5.26 13.54 3.42
C ASP A 81 4.27 12.55 2.79
N VAL A 82 3.20 13.03 2.13
CA VAL A 82 2.25 12.17 1.44
C VAL A 82 2.81 11.72 0.10
N VAL A 83 2.77 10.40 -0.13
CA VAL A 83 3.17 9.76 -1.39
C VAL A 83 2.25 8.59 -1.74
N PRO A 84 2.22 8.14 -3.00
CA PRO A 84 1.40 7.00 -3.37
C PRO A 84 2.14 5.69 -3.06
N VAL A 85 1.45 4.81 -2.33
CA VAL A 85 1.75 3.38 -2.18
C VAL A 85 0.81 2.63 -3.13
N ARG A 86 1.36 1.96 -4.13
CA ARG A 86 0.58 1.32 -5.20
C ARG A 86 0.32 -0.15 -4.88
N LEU A 87 -0.92 -0.49 -4.56
CA LEU A 87 -1.29 -1.85 -4.18
C LEU A 87 -2.26 -2.44 -5.19
N SER A 88 -2.16 -3.75 -5.42
CA SER A 88 -3.23 -4.52 -6.02
C SER A 88 -4.38 -4.73 -5.02
N ALA A 89 -5.56 -5.10 -5.52
CA ALA A 89 -6.70 -5.42 -4.66
C ALA A 89 -6.39 -6.58 -3.67
N VAL A 90 -5.55 -7.54 -4.09
CA VAL A 90 -5.16 -8.69 -3.27
C VAL A 90 -4.15 -8.29 -2.19
N GLU A 91 -3.18 -7.43 -2.53
CA GLU A 91 -2.26 -6.86 -1.55
C GLU A 91 -3.01 -6.03 -0.51
N LEU A 92 -3.90 -5.12 -0.94
CA LEU A 92 -4.72 -4.32 -0.03
C LEU A 92 -5.56 -5.22 0.89
N ALA A 93 -6.25 -6.22 0.34
CA ALA A 93 -7.04 -7.15 1.14
C ALA A 93 -6.18 -7.93 2.15
N SER A 94 -4.96 -8.33 1.76
CA SER A 94 -4.01 -9.01 2.63
C SER A 94 -3.61 -8.13 3.82
N VAL A 95 -3.31 -6.85 3.58
CA VAL A 95 -2.98 -5.89 4.64
C VAL A 95 -4.18 -5.61 5.55
N LEU A 96 -5.36 -5.38 4.97
CA LEU A 96 -6.56 -5.06 5.75
C LEU A 96 -7.02 -6.23 6.64
N SER A 97 -6.68 -7.47 6.25
CA SER A 97 -6.95 -8.68 7.02
C SER A 97 -6.05 -8.86 8.24
N LEU A 98 -4.97 -8.07 8.38
CA LEU A 98 -4.05 -8.18 9.50
C LEU A 98 -4.74 -7.75 10.80
N PRO A 99 -4.78 -8.62 11.82
CA PRO A 99 -5.41 -8.30 13.11
C PRO A 99 -4.66 -7.19 13.86
N GLY A 100 -3.34 -7.08 13.63
CA GLY A 100 -2.48 -6.06 14.23
C GLY A 100 -2.46 -4.72 13.49
N LEU A 101 -3.23 -4.54 12.42
CA LEU A 101 -3.26 -3.27 11.69
C LEU A 101 -3.97 -2.19 12.52
N PRO A 102 -3.28 -1.09 12.89
CA PRO A 102 -3.90 0.00 13.64
C PRO A 102 -5.08 0.61 12.89
N THR A 103 -6.10 1.06 13.62
CA THR A 103 -7.31 1.69 13.02
C THR A 103 -6.95 2.86 12.12
N VAL A 104 -6.00 3.72 12.52
CA VAL A 104 -5.55 4.86 11.73
C VAL A 104 -4.95 4.43 10.38
N ALA A 105 -4.15 3.36 10.35
CA ALA A 105 -3.57 2.84 9.13
C ALA A 105 -4.64 2.20 8.23
N ARG A 106 -5.62 1.51 8.82
CA ARG A 106 -6.78 0.96 8.10
C ARG A 106 -7.62 2.07 7.46
N GLU A 107 -7.88 3.15 8.19
CA GLU A 107 -8.59 4.32 7.70
C GLU A 107 -7.81 5.02 6.58
N ALA A 108 -6.49 5.13 6.70
CA ALA A 108 -5.66 5.72 5.64
C ALA A 108 -5.71 4.89 4.34
N LEU A 109 -5.66 3.56 4.45
CA LEU A 109 -5.73 2.63 3.31
C LEU A 109 -7.11 2.55 2.63
N THR A 110 -8.18 2.92 3.33
CA THR A 110 -9.57 2.85 2.83
C THR A 110 -10.25 4.20 2.65
N GLY A 111 -9.61 5.29 3.10
CA GLY A 111 -10.16 6.63 3.12
C GLY A 111 -10.12 7.35 1.78
N GLY A 112 -10.63 8.58 1.73
CA GLY A 112 -10.82 9.35 0.49
C GLY A 112 -9.56 9.76 -0.28
N ARG A 113 -8.37 9.35 0.18
CA ARG A 113 -7.11 9.46 -0.57
C ARG A 113 -6.63 8.11 -1.11
N SER A 114 -7.48 7.11 -1.07
CA SER A 114 -7.28 5.80 -1.68
C SER A 114 -8.25 5.67 -2.86
N ALA A 115 -7.74 5.19 -3.99
CA ALA A 115 -8.47 5.08 -5.25
C ALA A 115 -9.09 3.70 -5.43
#